data_AF-A0A927V8H6-F1
#
_entry.id   AF-A0A927V8H6-F1
#
_cell.length_a   1.000
_cell.length_b   1.000
_cell.length_c   1.000
_cell.angle_alpha   90.00
_cell.angle_beta   90.00
_cell.angle_gamma   90.00
#
_symmetry.space_group_name_H-M   'P 1'
#
loop_
_entity.id
_entity.type
_entity.pdbx_description
1 polymer ?
#
loop_
_entity_poly.entity_id
_entity_poly.type
_entity_poly.pdbx_seq_one_letter_code
_entity_poly.pdbx_strand_id
1 'polypeptide(L)'
;MKIGVCGNENTVKQAIRNSSRNELVGVKIHCYNIQELLLDVEEGFFDSDIIIFSIGLYGNDYNKGIDLIKSINSKFPRCQVIYITDNNYIDDVYDTKHIYLLPREYVINKMDKALDKAIQSLSYTLHKDVLEIKSSGNRKYINKDEIIYIERDGRRILIATTNGYYYCYESIKEIRKKLTDTMVQVNGGSVLNLKYITYLGKGTIELSHKGISKKFPVGRTFLKTTKEAYYNFWEKDSG
;
A
#
# COMPACT_ATOMS: atom_id res chain seq x y z
N MET A 1 -3.59 -18.37 -1.68
CA MET A 1 -2.45 -17.48 -1.39
C MET A 1 -1.33 -17.76 -2.38
N LYS A 2 -0.65 -16.72 -2.87
CA LYS A 2 0.54 -16.81 -3.73
C LYS A 2 1.75 -16.22 -3.01
N ILE A 3 2.85 -16.97 -2.94
CA ILE A 3 4.11 -16.53 -2.36
C ILE A 3 5.13 -16.37 -3.49
N GLY A 4 5.60 -15.14 -3.70
CA GLY A 4 6.75 -14.84 -4.54
C GLY A 4 8.04 -15.08 -3.77
N VAL A 5 9.04 -15.66 -4.41
CA VAL A 5 10.40 -15.81 -3.86
C VAL A 5 11.37 -15.26 -4.87
N CYS A 6 12.13 -14.24 -4.50
CA CYS A 6 13.20 -13.70 -5.32
C CYS A 6 14.53 -13.90 -4.59
N GLY A 7 15.34 -14.82 -5.11
CA GLY A 7 16.59 -15.24 -4.50
C GLY A 7 16.42 -16.25 -3.37
N ASN A 8 17.44 -17.09 -3.19
CA ASN A 8 17.48 -18.15 -2.17
C ASN A 8 16.36 -19.21 -2.26
N GLU A 9 15.90 -19.51 -3.48
CA GLU A 9 14.68 -20.28 -3.71
C GLU A 9 14.65 -21.66 -3.07
N ASN A 10 15.74 -22.42 -3.13
CA ASN A 10 15.76 -23.81 -2.66
C ASN A 10 15.55 -23.89 -1.15
N THR A 11 16.32 -23.10 -0.39
CA THR A 11 16.22 -23.03 1.07
C THR A 11 14.86 -22.49 1.51
N VAL A 12 14.34 -21.48 0.80
CA VAL A 12 13.01 -20.91 1.10
C VAL A 12 11.90 -21.92 0.79
N LYS A 13 11.93 -22.60 -0.37
CA LYS A 13 10.96 -23.66 -0.71
C LYS A 13 10.98 -24.77 0.33
N GLN A 14 12.17 -25.19 0.77
CA GLN A 14 12.31 -26.20 1.82
C GLN A 14 11.71 -25.69 3.14
N ALA A 15 12.01 -24.46 3.55
CA ALA A 15 11.46 -23.88 4.76
C ALA A 15 9.93 -23.79 4.72
N ILE A 16 9.34 -23.36 3.60
CA ILE A 16 7.89 -23.30 3.41
C ILE A 16 7.26 -24.71 3.47
N ARG A 17 7.90 -25.71 2.84
CA ARG A 17 7.41 -27.10 2.85
C ARG A 17 7.47 -27.76 4.23
N ASN A 18 8.46 -27.39 5.04
CA ASN A 18 8.62 -27.89 6.39
C ASN A 18 7.60 -27.27 7.37
N SER A 19 6.92 -26.20 6.97
CA SER A 19 5.92 -25.53 7.79
C SER A 19 4.70 -26.41 8.01
N SER A 20 4.25 -26.53 9.25
CA SER A 20 3.05 -27.30 9.62
C SER A 20 1.75 -26.48 9.51
N ARG A 21 1.77 -25.31 8.84
CA ARG A 21 0.62 -24.38 8.79
C ARG A 21 -0.40 -24.78 7.73
N ASN A 22 -1.67 -24.81 8.12
CA ASN A 22 -2.78 -25.16 7.23
C ASN A 22 -2.97 -24.14 6.09
N GLU A 23 -2.71 -22.86 6.34
CA GLU A 23 -2.83 -21.77 5.35
C GLU A 23 -1.81 -21.89 4.21
N LEU A 24 -0.76 -22.69 4.41
CA LEU A 24 0.27 -22.98 3.40
C LEU A 24 -0.07 -24.24 2.58
N VAL A 25 -1.09 -25.00 2.94
CA VAL A 25 -1.55 -26.15 2.15
C VAL A 25 -2.08 -25.65 0.81
N GLY A 26 -1.48 -26.13 -0.29
CA GLY A 26 -1.85 -25.71 -1.65
C GLY A 26 -1.40 -24.29 -2.02
N VAL A 27 -0.48 -23.67 -1.26
CA VAL A 27 0.09 -22.38 -1.61
C VAL A 27 0.83 -22.44 -2.95
N LYS A 28 0.61 -21.45 -3.80
CA LYS A 28 1.35 -21.32 -5.06
C LYS A 28 2.65 -20.57 -4.79
N ILE A 29 3.79 -21.19 -5.10
CA ILE A 29 5.10 -20.54 -5.00
C ILE A 29 5.53 -20.12 -6.41
N HIS A 30 5.75 -18.82 -6.62
CA HIS A 30 6.34 -18.27 -7.84
C HIS A 30 7.77 -17.88 -7.54
N CYS A 31 8.70 -18.35 -8.36
CA CYS A 31 10.11 -18.03 -8.21
C CYS A 31 10.54 -17.05 -9.28
N TYR A 32 11.00 -15.91 -8.81
CA TYR A 32 11.38 -14.78 -9.65
C TYR A 32 12.90 -14.70 -9.73
N ASN A 33 13.41 -14.56 -10.95
CA ASN A 33 14.66 -13.83 -11.11
C ASN A 33 14.39 -12.31 -10.96
N ILE A 34 15.45 -11.53 -10.76
CA ILE A 34 15.28 -10.10 -10.46
C ILE A 34 14.68 -9.30 -11.63
N GLN A 35 14.98 -9.66 -12.87
CA GLN A 35 14.48 -8.97 -14.06
C GLN A 35 12.99 -9.25 -14.27
N GLU A 36 12.57 -10.50 -14.08
CA GLU A 36 11.16 -10.90 -14.12
C GLU A 36 10.34 -10.16 -13.07
N LEU A 37 10.84 -10.07 -11.82
CA LEU A 37 10.15 -9.34 -10.76
C LEU A 37 10.01 -7.85 -11.09
N LEU A 38 11.08 -7.23 -11.60
CA LEU A 38 11.06 -5.83 -12.02
C LEU A 38 9.99 -5.59 -13.09
N LEU A 39 10.00 -6.39 -14.15
CA LEU A 39 9.04 -6.28 -15.25
C LEU A 39 7.59 -6.47 -14.78
N ASP A 40 7.32 -7.49 -13.97
CA ASP A 40 5.97 -7.73 -13.43
C ASP A 40 5.48 -6.57 -12.54
N VAL A 41 6.38 -5.95 -11.77
CA VAL A 41 6.05 -4.78 -10.92
C VAL A 41 5.87 -3.51 -11.75
N GLU A 42 6.65 -3.34 -12.82
CA GLU A 42 6.55 -2.21 -13.74
C GLU A 42 5.23 -2.24 -14.52
N GLU A 43 4.93 -3.38 -15.15
CA GLU A 43 3.76 -3.60 -16.00
C GLU A 43 2.46 -3.86 -15.22
N GLY A 44 2.55 -4.07 -13.90
CA GLY A 44 1.38 -4.29 -13.06
C GLY A 44 0.86 -5.74 -13.04
N PHE A 45 1.68 -6.70 -13.49
CA PHE A 45 1.36 -8.13 -13.50
C PHE A 45 1.69 -8.86 -12.20
N PHE A 46 2.47 -8.23 -11.30
CA PHE A 46 2.78 -8.80 -9.99
C PHE A 46 1.50 -9.01 -9.15
N ASP A 47 1.35 -10.21 -8.59
CA ASP A 47 0.12 -10.68 -7.93
C ASP A 47 0.39 -11.51 -6.65
N SER A 48 1.61 -11.46 -6.11
CA SER A 48 1.94 -12.24 -4.91
C SER A 48 1.36 -11.60 -3.63
N ASP A 49 0.76 -12.42 -2.77
CA ASP A 49 0.27 -11.99 -1.45
C ASP A 49 1.43 -11.75 -0.48
N ILE A 50 2.48 -12.57 -0.59
CA ILE A 50 3.72 -12.43 0.19
C ILE A 50 4.89 -12.48 -0.79
N ILE A 51 5.85 -11.55 -0.65
CA ILE A 51 7.14 -11.60 -1.35
C ILE A 51 8.27 -11.85 -0.35
N ILE A 52 9.01 -12.92 -0.57
CA ILE A 52 10.25 -13.22 0.15
C ILE A 52 11.41 -12.76 -0.73
N PHE A 53 12.07 -11.68 -0.33
CA PHE A 53 13.07 -10.99 -1.15
C PHE A 53 14.46 -11.06 -0.52
N SER A 54 15.41 -11.70 -1.20
CA SER A 54 16.81 -11.72 -0.80
C SER A 54 17.48 -10.39 -1.18
N ILE A 55 17.76 -9.52 -0.21
CA ILE A 55 18.28 -8.18 -0.50
C ILE A 55 19.70 -8.18 -1.08
N GLY A 56 20.49 -9.22 -0.78
CA GLY A 56 21.83 -9.41 -1.37
C GLY A 56 21.86 -9.78 -2.86
N LEU A 57 20.70 -9.84 -3.54
CA LEU A 57 20.66 -10.15 -4.98
C LEU A 57 21.34 -9.11 -5.86
N TYR A 58 21.44 -7.87 -5.39
CA TYR A 58 22.18 -6.80 -6.07
C TYR A 58 23.64 -6.69 -5.60
N GLY A 59 24.18 -7.74 -4.97
CA GLY A 59 25.49 -7.70 -4.35
C GLY A 59 25.50 -6.70 -3.19
N ASN A 60 26.44 -5.75 -3.22
CA ASN A 60 26.58 -4.71 -2.18
C ASN A 60 25.68 -3.48 -2.42
N ASP A 61 24.97 -3.41 -3.55
CA ASP A 61 24.07 -2.29 -3.89
C ASP A 61 22.64 -2.59 -3.42
N TYR A 62 22.45 -2.59 -2.10
CA TYR A 62 21.16 -2.91 -1.47
C TYR A 62 20.04 -1.92 -1.86
N ASN A 63 20.41 -0.68 -2.22
CA ASN A 63 19.46 0.38 -2.58
C ASN A 63 18.52 -0.02 -3.71
N LYS A 64 19.00 -0.74 -4.72
CA LYS A 64 18.14 -1.24 -5.81
C LYS A 64 17.07 -2.21 -5.33
N GLY A 65 17.41 -3.07 -4.37
CA GLY A 65 16.45 -3.97 -3.72
C GLY A 65 15.44 -3.20 -2.88
N ILE A 66 15.89 -2.19 -2.14
CA ILE A 66 15.04 -1.29 -1.36
C ILE A 66 14.05 -0.55 -2.27
N ASP A 67 14.52 0.04 -3.36
CA ASP A 67 13.67 0.79 -4.30
C ASP A 67 12.62 -0.10 -4.97
N LEU A 68 12.99 -1.34 -5.33
CA LEU A 68 12.03 -2.33 -5.82
C LEU A 68 10.94 -2.63 -4.79
N ILE A 69 11.30 -2.82 -3.52
CA ILE A 69 10.31 -3.04 -2.46
C ILE A 69 9.45 -1.79 -2.21
N LYS A 70 10.02 -0.57 -2.28
CA LYS A 70 9.23 0.69 -2.23
C LYS A 70 8.18 0.72 -3.34
N SER A 71 8.55 0.33 -4.55
CA SER A 71 7.62 0.19 -5.68
C SER A 71 6.53 -0.84 -5.40
N ILE A 72 6.87 -2.01 -4.82
CA ILE A 72 5.89 -3.03 -4.44
C ILE A 72 4.95 -2.53 -3.35
N ASN A 73 5.45 -1.88 -2.29
CA ASN A 73 4.61 -1.33 -1.22
C ASN A 73 3.59 -0.30 -1.73
N SER A 74 3.99 0.49 -2.73
CA SER A 74 3.15 1.50 -3.37
C SER A 74 2.11 0.87 -4.30
N LYS A 75 2.56 0.08 -5.29
CA LYS A 75 1.69 -0.45 -6.36
C LYS A 75 0.84 -1.63 -5.91
N PHE A 76 1.35 -2.42 -4.97
CA PHE A 76 0.73 -3.64 -4.47
C PHE A 76 0.62 -3.60 -2.94
N PRO A 77 -0.15 -2.65 -2.37
CA PRO A 77 -0.14 -2.34 -0.93
C PRO A 77 -0.67 -3.47 -0.02
N ARG A 78 -1.16 -4.56 -0.60
CA ARG A 78 -1.53 -5.79 0.13
C ARG A 78 -0.37 -6.75 0.33
N CYS A 79 0.64 -6.68 -0.53
CA CYS A 79 1.74 -7.61 -0.52
C CYS A 79 2.54 -7.47 0.77
N GLN A 80 2.74 -8.57 1.49
CA GLN A 80 3.57 -8.59 2.68
C GLN A 80 5.00 -8.93 2.30
N VAL A 81 5.94 -8.10 2.75
CA VAL A 81 7.36 -8.27 2.41
C VAL A 81 8.08 -8.97 3.56
N ILE A 82 8.82 -10.01 3.24
CA ILE A 82 9.79 -10.65 4.12
C ILE A 82 11.15 -10.51 3.45
N TYR A 83 12.09 -9.83 4.11
CA TYR A 83 13.46 -9.76 3.64
C TYR A 83 14.26 -10.98 4.09
N ILE A 84 15.16 -11.45 3.22
CA ILE A 84 16.27 -12.33 3.57
C ILE A 84 17.57 -11.55 3.37
N THR A 85 18.47 -11.61 4.34
CA THR A 85 19.74 -10.89 4.30
C THR A 85 20.89 -11.74 4.83
N ASP A 86 22.09 -11.50 4.30
CA ASP A 86 23.36 -12.01 4.84
C ASP A 86 24.02 -11.00 5.79
N ASN A 87 23.46 -9.79 5.89
CA ASN A 87 23.98 -8.69 6.68
C ASN A 87 22.89 -8.18 7.63
N ASN A 88 23.19 -8.17 8.93
CA ASN A 88 22.29 -7.73 10.00
C ASN A 88 22.25 -6.21 10.20
N TYR A 89 23.03 -5.43 9.42
CA TYR A 89 23.19 -3.98 9.56
C TYR A 89 22.67 -3.20 8.33
N ILE A 90 21.60 -3.66 7.70
CA ILE A 90 20.99 -2.93 6.57
C ILE A 90 19.81 -2.12 7.12
N ASP A 91 20.09 -0.94 7.65
CA ASP A 91 19.05 -0.07 8.24
C ASP A 91 18.05 0.43 7.18
N ASP A 92 18.49 0.59 5.92
CA ASP A 92 17.66 1.08 4.82
C ASP A 92 16.42 0.22 4.52
N VAL A 93 16.38 -1.05 4.98
CA VAL A 93 15.17 -1.89 4.89
C VAL A 93 14.00 -1.29 5.67
N TYR A 94 14.27 -0.52 6.73
CA TYR A 94 13.26 0.12 7.56
C TYR A 94 12.61 1.33 6.90
N ASP A 95 13.12 1.80 5.77
CA ASP A 95 12.44 2.77 4.90
C ASP A 95 11.32 2.14 4.06
N THR A 96 11.11 0.83 4.20
CA THR A 96 10.07 0.08 3.49
C THR A 96 9.12 -0.60 4.46
N LYS A 97 7.86 -0.78 4.02
CA LYS A 97 6.88 -1.57 4.75
C LYS A 97 7.20 -3.06 4.55
N HIS A 98 7.77 -3.67 5.58
CA HIS A 98 8.04 -5.11 5.62
C HIS A 98 7.66 -5.69 6.98
N ILE A 99 7.35 -6.98 7.00
CA ILE A 99 6.84 -7.68 8.19
C ILE A 99 7.94 -8.41 8.95
N TYR A 100 9.00 -8.78 8.25
CA TYR A 100 10.11 -9.52 8.84
C TYR A 100 11.41 -9.30 8.07
N LEU A 101 12.52 -9.18 8.81
CA LEU A 101 13.88 -9.26 8.29
C LEU A 101 14.51 -10.54 8.83
N LEU A 102 14.86 -11.47 7.94
CA LEU A 102 15.30 -12.81 8.29
C LEU A 102 16.77 -13.02 7.87
N PRO A 103 17.71 -13.16 8.82
CA PRO A 103 19.09 -13.50 8.47
C PRO A 103 19.16 -14.89 7.82
N ARG A 104 19.98 -15.06 6.78
CA ARG A 104 20.01 -16.25 5.92
C ARG A 104 20.23 -17.53 6.71
N GLU A 105 21.11 -17.50 7.70
CA GLU A 105 21.44 -18.61 8.58
C GLU A 105 20.25 -19.12 9.41
N TYR A 106 19.21 -18.30 9.59
CA TYR A 106 18.01 -18.66 10.34
C TYR A 106 16.80 -18.97 9.45
N VAL A 107 16.93 -18.98 8.12
CA VAL A 107 15.80 -19.18 7.21
C VAL A 107 15.02 -20.45 7.54
N ILE A 108 15.70 -21.60 7.66
CA ILE A 108 15.03 -22.88 7.96
C ILE A 108 14.29 -22.85 9.31
N ASN A 109 14.87 -22.22 10.33
CA ASN A 109 14.36 -22.31 11.70
C ASN A 109 13.35 -21.23 12.06
N LYS A 110 13.33 -20.09 11.34
CA LYS A 110 12.50 -18.93 11.68
C LYS A 110 11.51 -18.53 10.58
N MET A 111 11.51 -19.19 9.41
CA MET A 111 10.55 -18.91 8.33
C MET A 111 9.10 -19.02 8.83
N ASP A 112 8.77 -20.03 9.62
CA ASP A 112 7.41 -20.22 10.17
C ASP A 112 6.90 -19.00 10.93
N LYS A 113 7.78 -18.35 11.70
CA LYS A 113 7.45 -17.13 12.45
C LYS A 113 7.28 -15.93 11.53
N ALA A 114 8.08 -15.83 10.47
CA ALA A 114 7.96 -14.77 9.48
C ALA A 114 6.65 -14.91 8.68
N LEU A 115 6.32 -16.13 8.25
CA LEU A 115 5.08 -16.45 7.56
C LEU A 115 3.85 -16.24 8.45
N ASP A 116 3.91 -16.61 9.72
CA ASP A 116 2.82 -16.34 10.68
C ASP A 116 2.43 -14.87 10.70
N LYS A 117 3.42 -14.00 10.90
CA LYS A 117 3.21 -12.56 10.94
C LYS A 117 2.70 -12.03 9.61
N ALA A 118 3.22 -12.53 8.49
CA ALA A 118 2.76 -12.11 7.16
C ALA A 118 1.29 -12.53 6.91
N ILE A 119 0.91 -13.75 7.27
CA ILE A 119 -0.47 -14.26 7.12
C ILE A 119 -1.44 -13.48 8.01
N GLN A 120 -1.06 -13.24 9.27
CA GLN A 120 -1.86 -12.40 10.17
C GLN A 120 -2.01 -10.98 9.60
N SER A 121 -0.92 -10.39 9.10
CA SER A 121 -0.93 -9.05 8.50
C SER A 121 -1.83 -8.98 7.27
N LEU A 122 -1.81 -9.99 6.38
CA LEU A 122 -2.69 -10.06 5.21
C LEU A 122 -4.17 -9.88 5.59
N SER A 123 -4.60 -10.52 6.68
CA SER A 123 -5.98 -10.42 7.17
C SER A 123 -6.33 -9.04 7.74
N TYR A 124 -5.35 -8.34 8.32
CA TYR A 124 -5.54 -7.03 8.95
C TYR A 124 -5.45 -5.86 7.95
N THR A 125 -4.42 -5.86 7.09
CA THR A 125 -4.21 -4.85 6.03
C THR A 125 -5.41 -4.76 5.09
N LEU A 126 -6.11 -5.89 4.89
CA LEU A 126 -7.34 -6.02 4.10
C LEU A 126 -8.42 -4.97 4.43
N HIS A 127 -8.51 -4.53 5.69
CA HIS A 127 -9.64 -3.72 6.15
C HIS A 127 -9.27 -2.30 6.58
N LYS A 128 -8.10 -2.09 7.18
CA LYS A 128 -7.74 -0.78 7.76
C LYS A 128 -7.01 0.15 6.80
N ASP A 129 -6.00 -0.33 6.10
CA ASP A 129 -5.03 0.57 5.46
C ASP A 129 -5.22 0.70 3.94
N VAL A 130 -6.02 -0.19 3.35
CA VAL A 130 -6.20 -0.28 1.90
C VAL A 130 -7.66 -0.05 1.50
N LEU A 131 -7.86 0.77 0.47
CA LEU A 131 -9.13 0.95 -0.20
C LEU A 131 -9.26 -0.06 -1.35
N GLU A 132 -10.21 -0.99 -1.27
CA GLU A 132 -10.61 -1.84 -2.39
C GLU A 132 -11.64 -1.12 -3.26
N ILE A 133 -11.33 -1.03 -4.56
CA ILE A 133 -12.25 -0.53 -5.60
C ILE A 133 -12.47 -1.57 -6.69
N LYS A 134 -13.63 -1.49 -7.35
CA LYS A 134 -13.92 -2.26 -8.57
C LYS A 134 -13.74 -1.39 -9.81
N SER A 135 -12.86 -1.82 -10.72
CA SER A 135 -12.53 -1.13 -11.97
C SER A 135 -12.53 -2.13 -13.12
N SER A 136 -13.46 -1.98 -14.08
CA SER A 136 -13.58 -2.83 -15.27
C SER A 136 -13.58 -4.34 -14.98
N GLY A 137 -14.32 -4.77 -13.94
CA GLY A 137 -14.40 -6.18 -13.53
C GLY A 137 -13.27 -6.65 -12.63
N ASN A 138 -12.17 -5.90 -12.52
CA ASN A 138 -11.03 -6.21 -11.67
C ASN A 138 -11.11 -5.47 -10.32
N ARG A 139 -10.54 -6.08 -9.29
CA ARG A 139 -10.33 -5.43 -7.99
C ARG A 139 -8.99 -4.70 -8.02
N LYS A 140 -8.99 -3.44 -7.60
CA LYS A 140 -7.78 -2.67 -7.36
C LYS A 140 -7.72 -2.25 -5.90
N TYR A 141 -6.50 -2.13 -5.41
CA TYR A 141 -6.21 -1.86 -4.01
C TYR A 141 -5.32 -0.63 -3.93
N ILE A 142 -5.73 0.36 -3.16
CA ILE A 142 -5.06 1.66 -3.06
C ILE A 142 -4.71 1.89 -1.59
N ASN A 143 -3.47 2.26 -1.30
CA ASN A 143 -3.08 2.65 0.05
C ASN A 143 -3.82 3.94 0.43
N LYS A 144 -4.59 3.92 1.53
CA LYS A 144 -5.41 5.07 1.93
C LYS A 144 -4.56 6.30 2.24
N ASP A 145 -3.34 6.13 2.75
CA ASP A 145 -2.43 7.23 3.09
C ASP A 145 -1.92 7.98 1.85
N GLU A 146 -1.93 7.32 0.69
CA GLU A 146 -1.51 7.90 -0.58
C GLU A 146 -2.63 8.67 -1.27
N ILE A 147 -3.88 8.55 -0.82
CA ILE A 147 -5.02 9.24 -1.44
C ILE A 147 -4.95 10.73 -1.11
N ILE A 148 -4.89 11.57 -2.14
CA ILE A 148 -4.85 13.03 -2.02
C ILE A 148 -6.26 13.59 -2.04
N TYR A 149 -7.05 13.22 -3.05
CA TYR A 149 -8.45 13.58 -3.17
C TYR A 149 -9.21 12.56 -4.01
N ILE A 150 -10.53 12.60 -3.88
CA ILE A 150 -11.48 11.80 -4.65
C ILE A 150 -12.52 12.76 -5.21
N GLU A 151 -12.80 12.65 -6.50
CA GLU A 151 -13.81 13.48 -7.13
C GLU A 151 -14.63 12.74 -8.18
N ARG A 152 -15.85 13.22 -8.39
CA ARG A 152 -16.69 12.75 -9.48
C ARG A 152 -16.18 13.29 -10.80
N ASP A 153 -15.87 12.38 -11.72
CA ASP A 153 -15.48 12.66 -13.10
C ASP A 153 -16.54 12.04 -14.05
N GLY A 154 -17.57 12.82 -14.35
CA GLY A 154 -18.72 12.38 -15.13
C GLY A 154 -19.47 11.21 -14.46
N ARG A 155 -19.42 10.03 -15.09
CA ARG A 155 -20.03 8.77 -14.60
C ARG A 155 -19.08 7.93 -13.74
N ARG A 156 -17.82 8.33 -13.60
CA ARG A 156 -16.79 7.63 -12.82
C ARG A 156 -16.40 8.46 -11.61
N ILE A 157 -15.70 7.82 -10.69
CA ILE A 157 -14.97 8.47 -9.62
C ILE A 157 -13.48 8.39 -9.95
N LEU A 158 -12.84 9.55 -9.89
CA LEU A 158 -11.39 9.71 -9.91
C LEU A 158 -10.88 9.64 -8.47
N ILE A 159 -9.87 8.82 -8.24
CA ILE A 159 -9.10 8.77 -7.00
C ILE A 159 -7.68 9.21 -7.35
N ALA A 160 -7.31 10.42 -6.93
CA ALA A 160 -5.98 10.96 -7.10
C ALA A 160 -5.12 10.54 -5.92
N THR A 161 -3.95 9.97 -6.22
CA THR A 161 -2.99 9.49 -5.24
C THR A 161 -1.61 10.10 -5.49
N THR A 162 -0.69 9.94 -4.54
CA THR A 162 0.72 10.35 -4.72
C THR A 162 1.42 9.60 -5.87
N ASN A 163 0.88 8.45 -6.30
CA ASN A 163 1.47 7.57 -7.29
C ASN A 163 0.65 7.50 -8.60
N GLY A 164 -0.33 8.39 -8.79
CA GLY A 164 -1.13 8.48 -10.00
C GLY A 164 -2.63 8.46 -9.75
N TYR A 165 -3.39 8.05 -10.77
CA TYR A 165 -4.83 8.17 -10.80
C TYR A 165 -5.53 6.83 -10.99
N TYR A 166 -6.60 6.60 -10.24
CA TYR A 166 -7.45 5.42 -10.36
C TYR A 166 -8.88 5.84 -10.68
N TYR A 167 -9.59 4.97 -11.42
CA TYR A 167 -10.97 5.19 -11.80
C TYR A 167 -11.85 4.00 -11.41
N CYS A 168 -13.02 4.28 -10.85
CA CYS A 168 -14.05 3.28 -10.55
C CYS A 168 -15.46 3.83 -10.81
N TYR A 169 -16.45 2.95 -10.77
CA TYR A 169 -17.88 3.27 -10.96
C TYR A 169 -18.68 3.25 -9.65
N GLU A 170 -18.03 3.00 -8.51
CA GLU A 170 -18.65 3.09 -7.20
C GLU A 170 -19.04 4.53 -6.86
N SER A 171 -20.10 4.73 -6.05
CA SER A 171 -20.49 6.09 -5.64
C SER A 171 -19.56 6.64 -4.57
N ILE A 172 -19.45 7.98 -4.47
CA ILE A 172 -18.69 8.64 -3.38
C ILE A 172 -19.18 8.18 -2.00
N LYS A 173 -20.49 7.96 -1.84
CA LYS A 173 -21.07 7.50 -0.58
C LYS A 173 -20.52 6.12 -0.19
N GLU A 174 -20.40 5.19 -1.14
CA GLU A 174 -19.86 3.85 -0.87
C GLU A 174 -18.36 3.88 -0.63
N ILE A 175 -17.61 4.69 -1.37
CA ILE A 175 -16.17 4.86 -1.15
C ILE A 175 -15.93 5.47 0.24
N ARG A 176 -16.70 6.49 0.63
CA ARG A 176 -16.52 7.21 1.89
C ARG A 176 -16.61 6.31 3.13
N LYS A 177 -17.48 5.29 3.10
CA LYS A 177 -17.62 4.29 4.18
C LYS A 177 -16.34 3.48 4.43
N LYS A 178 -15.46 3.40 3.44
CA LYS A 178 -14.20 2.63 3.50
C LYS A 178 -13.00 3.49 3.84
N LEU A 179 -13.14 4.81 3.89
CA LEU A 179 -12.06 5.77 4.12
C LEU A 179 -11.88 6.08 5.61
N THR A 180 -10.70 6.59 5.95
CA THR A 180 -10.33 7.07 7.28
C THR A 180 -10.98 8.42 7.62
N ASP A 181 -10.84 8.84 8.87
CA ASP A 181 -11.36 10.14 9.35
C ASP A 181 -10.58 11.35 8.79
N THR A 182 -9.39 11.12 8.23
CA THR A 182 -8.58 12.14 7.53
C THR A 182 -9.16 12.57 6.18
N MET A 183 -10.16 11.84 5.67
CA MET A 183 -10.81 12.12 4.39
C MET A 183 -12.12 12.89 4.62
N VAL A 184 -12.24 14.14 4.19
CA VAL A 184 -13.43 14.96 4.43
C VAL A 184 -14.23 15.22 3.16
N GLN A 185 -15.54 14.99 3.21
CA GLN A 185 -16.42 15.33 2.08
C GLN A 185 -16.74 16.83 2.11
N VAL A 186 -16.39 17.54 1.04
CA VAL A 186 -16.51 19.01 0.98
C VAL A 186 -17.69 19.46 0.12
N ASN A 187 -18.19 18.60 -0.77
CA ASN A 187 -19.40 18.82 -1.56
C ASN A 187 -19.97 17.46 -2.03
N GLY A 188 -21.08 17.48 -2.80
CA GLY A 188 -21.72 16.25 -3.28
C GLY A 188 -20.88 15.39 -4.24
N GLY A 189 -19.77 15.92 -4.74
CA GLY A 189 -18.89 15.33 -5.74
C GLY A 189 -17.42 15.20 -5.33
N SER A 190 -17.02 15.59 -4.11
CA SER A 190 -15.58 15.65 -3.74
C SER A 190 -15.32 15.29 -2.28
N VAL A 191 -14.28 14.49 -2.06
CA VAL A 191 -13.71 14.12 -0.76
C VAL A 191 -12.21 14.42 -0.78
N LEU A 192 -11.71 15.17 0.19
CA LEU A 192 -10.32 15.63 0.25
C LEU A 192 -9.59 15.03 1.45
N ASN A 193 -8.31 14.71 1.31
CA ASN A 193 -7.48 14.36 2.45
C ASN A 193 -6.98 15.64 3.12
N LEU A 194 -7.23 15.78 4.42
CA LEU A 194 -6.88 16.95 5.22
C LEU A 194 -5.37 17.26 5.20
N LYS A 195 -4.51 16.23 5.08
CA LYS A 195 -3.05 16.34 5.04
C LYS A 195 -2.53 17.23 3.91
N TYR A 196 -3.25 17.29 2.79
CA TYR A 196 -2.80 18.03 1.60
C TYR A 196 -3.50 19.38 1.43
N ILE A 197 -4.33 19.81 2.37
CA ILE A 197 -5.00 21.12 2.33
C ILE A 197 -3.98 22.21 2.67
N THR A 198 -3.83 23.17 1.76
CA THR A 198 -2.95 24.34 1.94
C THR A 198 -3.70 25.62 2.27
N TYR A 199 -4.99 25.69 1.97
CA TYR A 199 -5.81 26.86 2.27
C TYR A 199 -7.28 26.51 2.53
N LEU A 200 -7.85 27.09 3.58
CA LEU A 200 -9.25 26.98 3.97
C LEU A 200 -9.92 28.37 3.94
N GLY A 201 -10.66 28.64 2.86
CA GLY A 201 -11.42 29.88 2.68
C GLY A 201 -12.87 29.80 3.20
N LYS A 202 -13.64 30.89 3.00
CA LYS A 202 -15.06 30.96 3.41
C LYS A 202 -16.01 30.02 2.66
N GLY A 203 -15.61 29.51 1.49
CA GLY A 203 -16.40 28.56 0.69
C GLY A 203 -15.59 27.76 -0.31
N THR A 204 -14.26 27.79 -0.18
CA THR A 204 -13.34 27.10 -1.08
C THR A 204 -12.18 26.53 -0.30
N ILE A 205 -11.71 25.36 -0.70
CA ILE A 205 -10.53 24.70 -0.17
C ILE A 205 -9.54 24.49 -1.30
N GLU A 206 -8.26 24.65 -1.01
CA GLU A 206 -7.18 24.38 -1.95
C GLU A 206 -6.28 23.29 -1.39
N LEU A 207 -5.87 22.38 -2.27
CA LEU A 207 -4.89 21.35 -1.97
C LEU A 207 -3.67 21.48 -2.86
N SER A 208 -2.52 21.08 -2.34
CA SER A 208 -1.27 21.02 -3.09
C SER A 208 -0.39 19.86 -2.65
N HIS A 209 0.08 19.07 -3.61
CA HIS A 209 1.08 18.03 -3.39
C HIS A 209 1.83 17.71 -4.69
N LYS A 210 3.17 17.87 -4.68
CA LYS A 210 4.10 17.45 -5.76
C LYS A 210 3.53 17.59 -7.19
N GLY A 211 3.18 18.81 -7.60
CA GLY A 211 2.67 19.12 -8.95
C GLY A 211 1.15 19.00 -9.13
N ILE A 212 0.43 18.46 -8.14
CA ILE A 212 -1.04 18.52 -8.08
C ILE A 212 -1.41 19.76 -7.27
N SER A 213 -2.09 20.72 -7.89
CA SER A 213 -2.70 21.87 -7.20
C SER A 213 -4.13 22.04 -7.70
N LYS A 214 -5.10 22.06 -6.77
CA LYS A 214 -6.51 22.11 -7.15
C LYS A 214 -7.38 22.80 -6.10
N LYS A 215 -8.41 23.50 -6.58
CA LYS A 215 -9.39 24.22 -5.78
C LYS A 215 -10.75 23.53 -5.84
N PHE A 216 -11.38 23.39 -4.69
CA PHE A 216 -12.69 22.74 -4.53
C PHE A 216 -13.69 23.70 -3.88
N PRO A 217 -14.90 23.83 -4.44
CA PRO A 217 -15.98 24.53 -3.77
C PRO A 217 -16.48 23.71 -2.58
N VAL A 218 -16.79 24.38 -1.48
CA VAL A 218 -17.39 23.76 -0.30
C VAL A 218 -18.90 24.00 -0.35
N GLY A 219 -19.66 22.91 -0.38
CA GLY A 219 -21.12 22.97 -0.36
C GLY A 219 -21.63 23.51 0.98
N ARG A 220 -22.73 24.27 0.97
CA ARG A 220 -23.28 24.91 2.18
C ARG A 220 -23.52 23.92 3.33
N THR A 221 -24.03 22.74 3.00
CA THR A 221 -24.31 21.65 3.96
C THR A 221 -23.05 20.99 4.52
N PHE A 222 -21.89 21.16 3.88
CA PHE A 222 -20.61 20.57 4.27
C PHE A 222 -19.67 21.56 4.96
N LEU A 223 -20.01 22.85 5.00
CA LEU A 223 -19.10 23.90 5.50
C LEU A 223 -18.72 23.69 6.96
N LYS A 224 -19.71 23.41 7.81
CA LYS A 224 -19.49 23.21 9.25
C LYS A 224 -18.62 21.98 9.51
N THR A 225 -19.04 20.83 8.98
CA THR A 225 -18.34 19.56 9.16
C THR A 225 -16.91 19.60 8.61
N THR A 226 -16.69 20.29 7.49
CA THR A 226 -15.36 20.43 6.90
C THR A 226 -14.42 21.26 7.75
N LYS A 227 -14.90 22.39 8.29
CA LYS A 227 -14.11 23.24 9.19
C LYS A 227 -13.74 22.51 10.48
N GLU A 228 -14.71 21.86 11.11
CA GLU A 228 -14.49 21.08 12.32
C GLU A 228 -13.47 19.96 12.09
N ALA A 229 -13.60 19.21 10.99
CA ALA A 229 -12.64 18.16 10.65
C ALA A 229 -11.22 18.71 10.44
N TYR A 230 -11.08 19.87 9.77
CA TYR A 230 -9.78 20.50 9.54
C TYR A 230 -9.11 20.94 10.85
N TYR A 231 -9.83 21.67 11.71
CA TYR A 231 -9.24 22.11 12.99
C TYR A 231 -8.87 20.93 13.89
N ASN A 232 -9.76 19.96 14.03
CA ASN A 232 -9.50 18.76 14.83
C ASN A 232 -8.28 17.96 14.34
N PHE A 233 -8.01 17.97 13.04
CA PHE A 233 -6.85 17.29 12.47
C PHE A 233 -5.55 17.98 12.86
N TRP A 234 -5.47 19.30 12.72
CA TRP A 234 -4.25 20.05 13.04
C TRP A 234 -4.01 20.26 14.54
N GLU A 235 -5.07 20.30 15.36
CA GLU A 235 -4.93 20.28 16.82
C GLU A 235 -4.31 18.97 17.32
N LYS A 236 -4.66 17.84 16.70
CA LYS A 236 -4.08 16.51 17.04
C LYS A 236 -2.67 16.32 16.53
N ASP A 237 -2.28 16.97 15.43
CA ASP A 237 -0.93 16.89 14.84
C ASP A 237 0.08 17.79 15.58
N SER A 238 -0.41 18.76 16.36
CA SER A 238 0.42 19.73 17.11
C SER A 238 0.80 19.28 18.53
N GLY A 239 0.39 18.07 18.96
CA GLY A 239 0.65 17.51 20.29
C GLY A 239 1.36 16.16 20.22
#